data_AF-A0A509L900-F1
#
_entry.id   AF-A0A509L900-F1
#
_cell.length_a   1.000
_cell.length_b   1.000
_cell.length_c   1.000
_cell.angle_alpha   90.00
_cell.angle_beta   90.00
_cell.angle_gamma   90.00
#
_symmetry.space_group_name_H-M   'P 1'
#
loop_
_entity.id
_entity.type
_entity.pdbx_description
1 polymer ?
#
loop_
_entity_poly.entity_id
_entity_poly.type
_entity_poly.pdbx_seq_one_letter_code
_entity_poly.pdbx_strand_id
1 'polypeptide(L)'
;MSLATDLENEWISEKDIPGGATFFRGPHAIPTDLVTRTFQNDIAAFDRCCRALRGEPVEMGDAAFRFQITDHLPVVVLYWQGDEDFTPEARMLFDRSICRFLALDVVFALAVEICIRIGGSDNKRSAGL
;
A
#
# COMPACT_ATOMS: atom_id res chain seq x y z
N MET A 1 -30.22 -11.40 0.95
CA MET A 1 -29.06 -11.56 1.83
C MET A 1 -27.91 -10.84 1.13
N SER A 2 -27.67 -9.58 1.50
CA SER A 2 -26.61 -8.79 0.88
C SER A 2 -25.27 -9.32 1.37
N LEU A 3 -24.39 -9.73 0.47
CA LEU A 3 -22.99 -10.07 0.77
C LEU A 3 -22.15 -8.79 0.93
N ALA A 4 -22.75 -7.69 1.42
CA ALA A 4 -22.02 -6.49 1.78
C ALA A 4 -21.14 -6.87 2.98
N THR A 5 -19.85 -7.04 2.71
CA THR A 5 -18.89 -7.40 3.74
C THR A 5 -18.48 -6.10 4.43
N ASP A 6 -19.15 -5.76 5.54
CA ASP A 6 -18.89 -4.50 6.25
C ASP A 6 -17.42 -4.37 6.64
N LEU A 7 -16.83 -3.19 6.48
CA LEU A 7 -15.44 -2.96 6.89
C LEU A 7 -15.27 -3.20 8.39
N GLU A 8 -14.15 -3.81 8.78
CA GLU A 8 -13.83 -4.01 10.20
C GLU A 8 -13.21 -2.75 10.84
N ASN A 9 -12.74 -1.81 10.00
CA ASN A 9 -12.07 -0.56 10.38
C ASN A 9 -10.84 -0.80 11.26
N GLU A 10 -10.17 -1.93 11.06
CA GLU A 10 -8.93 -2.29 11.72
C GLU A 10 -7.86 -2.51 10.67
N TRP A 11 -6.79 -1.72 10.74
CA TRP A 11 -5.66 -1.79 9.82
C TRP A 11 -4.68 -2.86 10.26
N ILE A 12 -4.45 -3.84 9.39
CA ILE A 12 -3.56 -4.97 9.64
C ILE A 12 -2.47 -5.04 8.58
N SER A 13 -1.31 -5.58 8.94
CA SER A 13 -0.24 -5.89 7.98
C SER A 13 -0.53 -7.20 7.25
N GLU A 14 0.24 -7.47 6.20
CA GLU A 14 0.19 -8.75 5.49
C GLU A 14 0.51 -9.94 6.40
N LYS A 15 1.25 -9.72 7.49
CA LYS A 15 1.64 -10.78 8.45
C LYS A 15 0.49 -11.19 9.37
N ASP A 16 -0.45 -10.29 9.60
CA ASP A 16 -1.61 -10.49 10.49
C ASP A 16 -2.76 -11.23 9.80
N ILE A 17 -2.72 -11.34 8.47
CA ILE A 17 -3.65 -12.15 7.70
C ILE A 17 -3.38 -13.63 8.01
N PRO A 18 -4.41 -14.48 8.25
CA PRO A 18 -4.20 -15.91 8.47
C PRO A 18 -3.35 -16.56 7.35
N GLY A 19 -2.21 -17.15 7.73
CA GLY A 19 -1.22 -17.71 6.79
C GLY A 19 -0.29 -16.68 6.12
N GLY A 20 -0.56 -15.39 6.29
CA GLY A 20 0.15 -14.27 5.69
C GLY A 20 1.63 -14.21 6.07
N ALA A 21 1.96 -14.33 7.36
CA ALA A 21 3.36 -14.40 7.82
C ALA A 21 4.16 -15.53 7.14
N THR A 22 3.47 -16.58 6.68
CA THR A 22 4.10 -17.67 5.93
C THR A 22 4.09 -17.51 4.42
N PHE A 23 3.11 -16.80 3.88
CA PHE A 23 2.93 -16.59 2.45
C PHE A 23 3.73 -15.40 1.94
N PHE A 24 3.64 -14.22 2.57
CA PHE A 24 4.19 -12.95 2.07
C PHE A 24 5.69 -12.80 2.36
N ARG A 25 6.50 -13.70 1.82
CA ARG A 25 7.96 -13.70 1.96
C ARG A 25 8.62 -14.30 0.73
N GLY A 26 9.91 -14.00 0.56
CA GLY A 26 10.68 -14.46 -0.61
C GLY A 26 9.99 -14.02 -1.91
N PRO A 27 9.66 -14.95 -2.84
CA PRO A 27 8.99 -14.61 -4.10
C PRO A 27 7.63 -13.91 -3.96
N HIS A 28 6.99 -14.01 -2.79
CA HIS A 28 5.70 -13.37 -2.49
C HIS A 28 5.84 -12.20 -1.51
N ALA A 29 7.04 -11.67 -1.29
CA ALA A 29 7.18 -10.44 -0.52
C ALA A 29 6.49 -9.27 -1.26
N ILE A 30 5.64 -8.53 -0.55
CA ILE A 30 4.97 -7.35 -1.13
C ILE A 30 6.05 -6.28 -1.43
N PRO A 31 6.14 -5.78 -2.67
CA PRO A 31 7.26 -4.94 -3.10
C PRO A 31 7.06 -3.46 -2.72
N THR A 32 6.85 -3.18 -1.43
CA THR A 32 6.75 -1.78 -0.94
C THR A 32 8.07 -1.03 -1.09
N ASP A 33 9.18 -1.73 -1.28
CA ASP A 33 10.48 -1.16 -1.61
C ASP A 33 10.47 -0.39 -2.95
N LEU A 34 9.58 -0.72 -3.89
CA LEU A 34 9.38 0.09 -5.10
C LEU A 34 8.91 1.50 -4.75
N VAL A 35 7.98 1.63 -3.80
CA VAL A 35 7.48 2.93 -3.33
C VAL A 35 8.59 3.67 -2.60
N THR A 36 9.28 2.99 -1.67
CA THR A 36 10.40 3.55 -0.92
C THR A 36 11.51 4.08 -1.83
N ARG A 37 11.91 3.32 -2.86
CA ARG A 37 13.01 3.71 -3.77
C ARG A 37 12.63 4.88 -4.68
N THR A 38 11.37 4.98 -5.07
CA THR A 38 10.89 6.08 -5.92
C THR A 38 10.86 7.40 -5.17
N PHE A 39 10.35 7.42 -3.93
CA PHE A 39 10.17 8.69 -3.22
C PHE A 39 11.33 9.04 -2.27
N GLN A 40 12.06 8.05 -1.75
CA GLN A 40 13.14 8.26 -0.79
C GLN A 40 12.69 9.18 0.36
N ASN A 41 13.31 10.35 0.56
CA ASN A 41 12.89 11.33 1.57
C ASN A 41 12.01 12.46 1.01
N ASP A 42 11.57 12.39 -0.25
CA ASP A 42 10.64 13.36 -0.86
C ASP A 42 9.18 12.98 -0.58
N ILE A 43 8.75 13.21 0.66
CA ILE A 43 7.35 13.01 1.10
C ILE A 43 6.37 13.87 0.28
N ALA A 44 6.81 15.03 -0.20
CA ALA A 44 5.96 15.89 -1.01
C ALA A 44 5.70 15.27 -2.41
N ALA A 45 6.68 14.57 -3.00
CA ALA A 45 6.46 13.81 -4.22
C ALA A 45 5.52 12.62 -4.00
N PHE A 46 5.66 11.92 -2.87
CA PHE A 46 4.73 10.85 -2.47
C PHE A 46 3.29 11.36 -2.35
N ASP A 47 3.07 12.48 -1.63
CA ASP A 47 1.77 13.13 -1.48
C ASP A 47 1.16 13.51 -2.84
N ARG A 48 1.93 14.20 -3.70
CA ARG A 48 1.47 14.58 -5.04
C ARG A 48 1.09 13.36 -5.89
N CYS A 49 1.89 12.29 -5.84
CA CYS A 49 1.61 11.05 -6.57
C CYS A 49 0.31 10.40 -6.09
N CYS A 50 0.18 10.21 -4.77
CA CYS A 50 -0.99 9.55 -4.20
C CYS A 50 -2.27 10.34 -4.45
N ARG A 51 -2.24 11.68 -4.33
CA ARG A 51 -3.38 12.54 -4.70
C ARG A 51 -3.73 12.44 -6.18
N ALA A 52 -2.75 12.40 -7.08
CA ALA A 52 -2.98 12.22 -8.51
C ALA A 52 -3.63 10.86 -8.82
N LEU A 53 -3.35 9.85 -8.00
CA LEU A 53 -3.99 8.53 -8.04
C LEU A 53 -5.34 8.47 -7.29
N ARG A 54 -5.87 9.63 -6.87
CA ARG A 54 -7.11 9.77 -6.08
C ARG A 54 -7.08 9.04 -4.73
N GLY A 55 -5.89 8.89 -4.15
CA GLY A 55 -5.76 8.50 -2.75
C GLY A 55 -6.28 9.59 -1.83
N GLU A 56 -6.89 9.18 -0.73
CA GLU A 56 -7.35 10.06 0.34
C GLU A 56 -6.33 10.08 1.47
N PRO A 57 -5.86 11.25 1.93
CA PRO A 57 -4.90 11.32 3.02
C PRO A 57 -5.51 10.78 4.32
N VAL A 58 -4.71 10.05 5.10
CA VAL A 58 -5.07 9.57 6.44
C VAL A 58 -3.94 9.85 7.44
N GLU A 59 -4.28 10.01 8.72
CA GLU A 59 -3.32 10.37 9.77
C GLU A 59 -2.57 9.12 10.28
N MET A 60 -1.52 8.71 9.55
CA MET A 60 -0.61 7.62 9.94
C MET A 60 0.80 7.89 9.40
N GLY A 61 1.83 7.53 10.18
CA GLY A 61 3.23 7.77 9.80
C GLY A 61 3.51 9.26 9.54
N ASP A 62 4.47 9.55 8.67
CA ASP A 62 4.74 10.92 8.20
C ASP A 62 3.83 11.32 7.03
N ALA A 63 3.45 10.33 6.21
CA ALA A 63 2.40 10.47 5.21
C ALA A 63 1.72 9.14 4.95
N ALA A 64 0.40 9.14 4.79
CA ALA A 64 -0.35 7.95 4.41
C ALA A 64 -1.56 8.28 3.55
N PHE A 65 -1.89 7.35 2.67
CA PHE A 65 -3.02 7.47 1.76
C PHE A 65 -3.84 6.19 1.72
N ARG A 66 -5.15 6.35 1.88
CA ARG A 66 -6.16 5.33 1.70
C ARG A 66 -6.61 5.31 0.24
N PHE A 67 -6.60 4.12 -0.35
CA PHE A 67 -7.13 3.85 -1.68
C PHE A 67 -8.33 2.92 -1.57
N GLN A 68 -9.49 3.39 -2.03
CA GLN A 68 -10.68 2.55 -2.14
C GLN A 68 -10.60 1.74 -3.45
N ILE A 69 -10.28 0.44 -3.37
CA ILE A 69 -10.17 -0.42 -4.56
C ILE A 69 -11.56 -0.88 -5.02
N THR A 70 -12.38 -1.31 -4.06
CA THR A 70 -13.82 -1.61 -4.18
C THR A 70 -14.50 -1.18 -2.89
N ASP A 71 -15.83 -1.13 -2.82
CA ASP A 71 -16.58 -0.70 -1.62
C ASP A 71 -16.15 -1.40 -0.31
N HIS A 72 -15.65 -2.63 -0.41
CA HIS A 72 -15.26 -3.46 0.73
C HIS A 72 -13.74 -3.69 0.85
N LEU A 73 -12.93 -2.99 0.05
CA LEU A 73 -11.48 -3.21 0.00
C LEU A 73 -10.70 -1.89 -0.01
N PRO A 74 -10.65 -1.19 1.13
CA PRO A 74 -9.73 -0.08 1.30
C PRO A 74 -8.34 -0.61 1.66
N VAL A 75 -7.32 0.01 1.09
CA VAL A 75 -5.90 -0.28 1.34
C VAL A 75 -5.22 1.01 1.71
N VAL A 76 -4.34 0.99 2.70
CA VAL A 76 -3.51 2.14 3.06
C VAL A 76 -2.08 1.89 2.62
N VAL A 77 -1.47 2.87 1.97
CA VAL A 77 -0.02 2.96 1.80
C VAL A 77 0.45 4.08 2.70
N LEU A 78 1.31 3.75 3.66
CA LEU A 78 1.93 4.73 4.55
C LEU A 78 3.43 4.77 4.38
N TYR A 79 4.01 5.88 4.78
CA TYR A 79 5.39 6.21 4.54
C TYR A 79 5.97 6.89 5.78
N TRP A 80 7.14 6.41 6.21
CA TRP A 80 8.00 7.09 7.17
C TRP A 80 9.19 7.70 6.44
N GLN A 81 9.43 8.98 6.66
CA GLN A 81 10.61 9.67 6.20
C GLN A 81 11.82 9.17 6.99
N GLY A 82 12.95 8.98 6.31
CA GLY A 82 14.20 8.67 6.98
C GLY A 82 14.84 9.92 7.59
N ASP A 83 15.65 9.71 8.61
CA ASP A 83 16.44 10.72 9.30
C ASP A 83 17.91 10.25 9.43
N GLU A 84 18.65 10.75 10.42
CA GLU A 84 20.04 10.38 10.64
C GLU A 84 20.22 8.92 11.11
N ASP A 85 19.20 8.34 11.74
CA ASP A 85 19.25 7.02 12.38
C ASP A 85 18.47 5.95 11.58
N PHE A 86 17.48 6.36 10.78
CA PHE A 86 16.58 5.46 10.07
C PHE A 86 16.47 5.77 8.57
N THR A 87 16.45 4.72 7.75
CA THR A 87 16.15 4.86 6.32
C THR A 87 14.66 5.07 6.08
N PRO A 88 14.25 5.80 5.02
CA PRO A 88 12.83 5.91 4.67
C PRO A 88 12.22 4.54 4.40
N GLU A 89 10.94 4.37 4.74
CA GLU A 89 10.25 3.10 4.58
C GLU A 89 8.77 3.32 4.23
N ALA A 90 8.32 2.70 3.14
CA ALA A 90 6.92 2.52 2.80
C ALA A 90 6.38 1.17 3.29
N ARG A 91 5.14 1.16 3.79
CA ARG A 91 4.39 -0.05 4.12
C ARG A 91 2.96 0.02 3.59
N MET A 92 2.35 -1.16 3.50
CA MET A 92 0.96 -1.32 3.10
C MET A 92 0.17 -1.96 4.23
N LEU A 93 -1.02 -1.44 4.49
CA LEU A 93 -1.98 -1.99 5.43
C LEU A 93 -3.30 -2.28 4.72
N PHE A 94 -4.00 -3.27 5.24
CA PHE A 94 -5.30 -3.72 4.73
C PHE A 94 -6.33 -3.60 5.84
N ASP A 95 -7.59 -3.35 5.48
CA ASP A 95 -8.67 -3.56 6.43
C ASP A 95 -8.81 -5.04 6.76
N ARG A 96 -8.96 -5.40 8.04
CA ARG A 96 -9.04 -6.78 8.51
C ARG A 96 -10.12 -7.60 7.79
N SER A 97 -11.19 -6.97 7.30
CA SER A 97 -12.25 -7.64 6.53
C SER A 97 -11.74 -8.44 5.33
N ILE A 98 -10.57 -8.10 4.78
CA ILE A 98 -9.92 -8.81 3.67
C ILE A 98 -9.75 -10.31 3.96
N CYS A 99 -9.55 -10.67 5.24
CA CYS A 99 -9.41 -12.05 5.71
C CYS A 99 -10.64 -12.92 5.43
N ARG A 100 -11.81 -12.32 5.19
CA ARG A 100 -13.08 -13.04 5.04
C ARG A 100 -13.40 -13.41 3.60
N PHE A 101 -12.80 -12.74 2.62
CA PHE A 101 -13.24 -12.88 1.22
C PHE A 101 -12.13 -12.93 0.17
N LEU A 102 -10.86 -12.67 0.50
CA LEU A 102 -9.75 -12.80 -0.44
C LEU A 102 -8.77 -13.90 -0.04
N ALA A 103 -8.38 -14.70 -1.03
CA ALA A 103 -7.24 -15.60 -0.92
C ALA A 103 -5.91 -14.82 -0.98
N LEU A 104 -4.86 -15.36 -0.35
CA LEU A 104 -3.57 -14.66 -0.17
C LEU A 104 -2.88 -14.27 -1.49
N ASP A 105 -3.05 -15.08 -2.54
CA ASP A 105 -2.55 -14.81 -3.88
C ASP A 105 -3.26 -13.62 -4.55
N VAL A 106 -4.56 -13.45 -4.31
CA VAL A 106 -5.32 -12.28 -4.76
C VAL A 106 -4.89 -11.02 -4.02
N VAL A 107 -4.69 -11.11 -2.69
CA VAL A 107 -4.15 -10.01 -1.88
C VAL A 107 -2.76 -9.61 -2.40
N PHE A 108 -1.91 -10.59 -2.69
CA PHE A 108 -0.58 -10.34 -3.23
C PHE A 108 -0.62 -9.63 -4.59
N ALA A 109 -1.42 -10.13 -5.54
CA ALA A 109 -1.55 -9.51 -6.85
C ALA A 109 -2.03 -8.05 -6.77
N LEU A 110 -3.00 -7.77 -5.89
CA LEU A 110 -3.48 -6.42 -5.64
C LEU A 110 -2.38 -5.53 -5.06
N ALA A 111 -1.68 -6.00 -4.04
CA ALA A 111 -0.62 -5.24 -3.37
C ALA A 111 0.52 -4.90 -4.33
N VAL A 112 0.93 -5.86 -5.17
CA VAL A 112 1.93 -5.65 -6.23
C VAL A 112 1.49 -4.57 -7.22
N GLU A 113 0.25 -4.62 -7.71
CA GLU A 113 -0.26 -3.61 -8.66
C GLU A 113 -0.31 -2.20 -8.04
N ILE A 114 -0.71 -2.09 -6.77
CA ILE A 114 -0.70 -0.80 -6.05
C ILE A 114 0.74 -0.26 -5.95
N CYS A 115 1.70 -1.10 -5.55
CA CYS A 115 3.11 -0.73 -5.46
C CYS A 115 3.67 -0.30 -6.83
N ILE A 116 3.32 -1.00 -7.92
CA ILE A 116 3.74 -0.64 -9.28
C ILE A 116 3.13 0.69 -9.72
N ARG A 117 1.85 0.97 -9.43
CA ARG A 117 1.23 2.24 -9.80
C ARG A 117 1.84 3.42 -9.06
N ILE A 118 2.08 3.26 -7.77
CA ILE A 118 2.63 4.32 -6.92
C ILE A 118 4.12 4.51 -7.21
N GLY A 119 4.92 3.43 -7.15
CA GLY A 119 6.36 3.47 -7.36
C GLY A 119 6.79 3.61 -8.83
N GLY A 120 6.02 3.11 -9.79
CA GLY A 120 6.33 3.20 -11.22
C GLY A 120 5.99 4.54 -11.89
N SER A 121 5.40 5.49 -11.14
CA SER A 121 4.95 6.78 -11.68
C SER A 121 6.09 7.68 -12.18
N ASP A 122 7.33 7.47 -11.73
CA ASP A 122 8.49 8.23 -12.21
C ASP A 122 8.93 7.85 -13.63
N ASN A 123 8.73 6.60 -14.05
CA ASN A 123 9.20 6.15 -15.37
C ASN A 123 8.39 6.71 -16.55
N LYS A 124 7.26 7.37 -16.30
CA LYS A 124 6.44 8.01 -17.34
C LYS A 124 6.74 9.50 -17.54
N ARG A 125 7.52 10.14 -16.67
CA ARG A 125 7.86 11.58 -16.80
C ARG A 125 9.15 11.83 -17.56
N SER A 126 10.03 10.84 -17.70
CA SER A 126 11.29 10.90 -18.44
C SER A 126 11.21 10.43 -19.91
N ALA A 127 10.07 9.87 -20.34
CA ALA A 127 9.83 9.43 -21.72
C ALA A 127 9.05 10.46 -22.58
N GLY A 128 8.89 11.70 -22.09
CA GLY A 128 8.29 12.81 -22.83
C GLY A 128 9.37 13.80 -23.30
N LEU A 129 10.11 13.41 -24.34
CA LEU A 129 10.96 14.26 -25.18
C LEU A 129 10.72 13.87 -26.64
#